data_AF-A0A2P8AMN2-F1
#
_entry.id   AF-A0A2P8AMN2-F1
#
_cell.length_a   1.000
_cell.length_b   1.000
_cell.length_c   1.000
_cell.angle_alpha   90.00
_cell.angle_beta   90.00
_cell.angle_gamma   90.00
#
_symmetry.space_group_name_H-M   'P 1'
#
loop_
_entity.id
_entity.type
_entity.pdbx_description
1 polymer ?
#
loop_
_entity_poly.entity_id
_entity_poly.type
_entity_poly.pdbx_seq_one_letter_code
_entity_poly.pdbx_strand_id
1 'polypeptide(L)'
;MARVAGTGGAGGWVRVLGPTVLLPAAAALAVAAADLSGMSKAEVERIWLPFAVWLLVAVAHLPPPARRWWLAAQALTALAVNHLLFTVS
;
A
#
# COMPACT_ATOMS: atom_id res chain seq x y z
N MET A 1 32.25 29.65 -8.78
CA MET A 1 30.96 29.14 -9.29
C MET A 1 30.80 27.67 -8.91
N ALA A 2 30.43 27.39 -7.65
CA ALA A 2 30.28 26.02 -7.15
C ALA A 2 28.82 25.56 -7.32
N ARG A 3 28.61 24.50 -8.09
CA ARG A 3 27.31 23.86 -8.30
C ARG A 3 26.96 23.10 -7.01
N VAL A 4 25.90 23.52 -6.32
CA VAL A 4 25.33 22.75 -5.22
C VAL A 4 24.87 21.40 -5.78
N ALA A 5 25.58 20.33 -5.41
CA ALA A 5 25.15 18.96 -5.62
C ALA A 5 23.95 18.70 -4.69
N GLY A 6 22.76 19.04 -5.15
CA GLY A 6 21.52 18.88 -4.39
C GLY A 6 21.00 17.45 -4.44
N THR A 7 21.09 16.74 -3.30
CA THR A 7 20.16 15.69 -2.83
C THR A 7 19.52 14.78 -3.89
N GLY A 8 20.34 14.07 -4.67
CA GLY A 8 19.91 13.16 -5.73
C GLY A 8 19.21 11.87 -5.27
N GLY A 9 18.91 11.72 -3.97
CA GLY A 9 18.23 10.55 -3.42
C GLY A 9 16.73 10.59 -3.70
N ALA A 10 15.93 11.05 -2.73
CA ALA A 10 14.47 10.97 -2.81
C ALA A 10 13.84 11.83 -3.94
N GLY A 11 14.36 13.04 -4.19
CA GLY A 11 13.79 13.95 -5.19
C GLY A 11 13.94 13.47 -6.63
N GLY A 12 14.98 12.69 -6.91
CA GLY A 12 15.20 12.07 -8.22
C GLY A 12 14.17 10.97 -8.51
N TRP A 13 13.94 10.07 -7.55
CA TRP A 13 12.95 9.01 -7.68
C TRP A 13 11.53 9.53 -7.86
N VAL A 14 11.15 10.60 -7.16
CA VAL A 14 9.82 11.23 -7.32
C VAL A 14 9.62 11.74 -8.74
N ARG A 15 10.67 12.26 -9.39
CA ARG A 15 10.58 12.72 -10.78
C ARG A 15 10.50 11.58 -11.79
N VAL A 16 11.17 10.46 -11.52
CA VAL A 16 11.24 9.31 -12.45
C VAL A 16 10.02 8.39 -12.32
N LEU A 17 9.63 8.02 -11.10
CA LEU A 17 8.56 7.06 -10.83
C LEU A 17 7.21 7.73 -10.57
N GLY A 18 7.22 8.99 -10.11
CA GLY A 18 6.02 9.72 -9.75
C GLY A 18 5.46 9.38 -8.37
N PRO A 19 4.71 10.29 -7.73
CA PRO A 19 4.08 10.05 -6.43
C PRO A 19 3.10 8.86 -6.45
N THR A 20 2.45 8.63 -7.59
CA THR A 20 1.43 7.60 -7.78
C THR A 20 1.98 6.17 -7.66
N VAL A 21 3.28 5.99 -7.87
CA VAL A 21 3.99 4.71 -7.67
C VAL A 21 4.65 4.66 -6.30
N LEU A 22 5.32 5.76 -5.90
CA LEU A 22 6.10 5.79 -4.66
C LEU A 22 5.24 5.72 -3.39
N LEU A 23 4.08 6.39 -3.38
CA LEU A 23 3.20 6.40 -2.20
C LEU A 23 2.66 5.00 -1.86
N PRO A 24 2.05 4.26 -2.82
CA PRO A 24 1.65 2.88 -2.55
C PRO A 24 2.81 1.97 -2.19
N ALA A 25 3.96 2.10 -2.86
CA ALA A 25 5.12 1.25 -2.59
C ALA A 25 5.67 1.47 -1.18
N ALA A 26 5.85 2.73 -0.76
CA ALA A 26 6.30 3.08 0.57
C ALA A 26 5.28 2.65 1.65
N ALA A 27 3.99 2.81 1.37
CA ALA A 27 2.92 2.35 2.26
C ALA A 27 2.92 0.83 2.43
N ALA A 28 3.08 0.06 1.33
CA ALA A 28 3.17 -1.39 1.38
C ALA A 28 4.39 -1.85 2.20
N LEU A 29 5.54 -1.19 2.04
CA LEU A 29 6.73 -1.45 2.84
C LEU A 29 6.52 -1.12 4.32
N ALA A 30 5.85 -0.02 4.64
CA ALA A 30 5.54 0.36 6.01
C ALA A 30 4.60 -0.65 6.68
N VAL A 31 3.55 -1.10 5.98
CA VAL A 31 2.64 -2.15 6.45
C VAL A 31 3.42 -3.45 6.70
N ALA A 32 4.22 -3.90 5.73
CA ALA A 32 5.02 -5.12 5.88
C ALA A 32 6.03 -5.03 7.03
N ALA A 33 6.68 -3.88 7.20
CA ALA A 33 7.60 -3.66 8.31
C ALA A 33 6.87 -3.67 9.67
N ALA A 34 5.67 -3.09 9.75
CA ALA A 34 4.84 -3.09 10.95
C ALA A 34 4.29 -4.49 11.28
N ASP A 35 3.95 -5.29 10.28
CA ASP A 35 3.53 -6.68 10.46
C ASP A 35 4.70 -7.55 10.95
N LEU A 36 5.88 -7.40 10.33
CA LEU A 36 7.08 -8.17 10.67
C LEU A 36 7.70 -7.76 12.01
N SER A 37 7.56 -6.50 12.44
CA SER A 37 8.10 -6.04 13.73
C SER A 37 7.36 -6.64 14.92
N GLY A 38 6.14 -7.17 14.73
CA GLY A 38 5.33 -7.75 15.80
C GLY A 38 4.77 -6.72 16.80
N MET A 39 5.03 -5.42 16.61
CA MET A 39 4.47 -4.35 17.45
C MET A 39 2.94 -4.36 17.43
N SER A 40 2.33 -4.68 16.27
CA SER A 40 0.87 -4.77 16.13
C SER A 40 0.22 -5.90 16.96
N LYS A 41 1.01 -6.82 17.54
CA LYS A 41 0.49 -7.93 18.37
C LYS A 41 0.40 -7.57 19.86
N ALA A 42 1.12 -6.54 20.29
CA ALA A 42 1.22 -6.12 21.69
C ALA A 42 0.47 -4.79 21.99
N GLU A 43 0.16 -4.00 20.97
CA GLU A 43 -0.57 -2.74 21.08
C GLU A 43 -1.96 -2.86 20.44
N VAL A 44 -2.98 -2.32 21.10
CA VAL A 44 -4.38 -2.32 20.61
C VAL A 44 -4.54 -1.40 19.38
N GLU A 45 -3.62 -0.46 19.19
CA GLU A 45 -3.62 0.45 18.05
C GLU A 45 -2.94 -0.18 16.83
N ARG A 46 -3.69 -0.31 15.74
CA ARG A 46 -3.17 -0.81 14.46
C ARG A 46 -2.31 0.29 13.81
N ILE A 47 -1.04 0.39 14.23
CA ILE A 47 -0.03 1.31 13.68
C ILE A 47 0.10 1.26 12.15
N TRP A 48 -0.21 0.12 11.54
CA TRP A 48 -0.20 -0.03 10.08
C TRP A 48 -1.43 0.58 9.38
N LEU A 49 -2.55 0.78 10.09
CA LEU A 49 -3.84 1.14 9.50
C LEU A 49 -3.85 2.47 8.73
N PRO A 50 -3.20 3.55 9.23
CA PRO A 50 -3.11 4.81 8.49
C PRO A 50 -2.43 4.66 7.12
N PHE A 51 -1.50 3.70 6.98
CA PHE A 51 -0.77 3.49 5.74
C PHE A 51 -1.63 2.84 4.64
N ALA A 52 -2.66 2.09 4.99
CA ALA A 52 -3.53 1.41 4.02
C ALA A 52 -4.21 2.38 3.05
N VAL A 53 -4.52 3.62 3.49
CA VAL A 53 -5.15 4.65 2.64
C VAL A 53 -4.28 4.99 1.43
N TRP A 54 -2.96 4.99 1.59
CA TRP A 54 -2.03 5.33 0.51
C TRP A 54 -1.92 4.24 -0.57
N LEU A 55 -2.34 3.00 -0.28
CA LEU A 55 -2.39 1.93 -1.29
C LEU A 55 -3.44 2.22 -2.37
N LEU A 56 -4.50 2.96 -2.04
CA LEU A 56 -5.56 3.33 -3.00
C LEU A 56 -5.02 4.16 -4.17
N VAL A 57 -3.92 4.88 -3.97
CA VAL A 57 -3.28 5.69 -5.02
C VAL A 57 -2.82 4.80 -6.19
N ALA A 58 -2.48 3.53 -5.96
CA ALA A 58 -2.10 2.60 -7.02
C ALA A 58 -3.22 2.36 -8.06
N VAL A 59 -4.48 2.56 -7.67
CA VAL A 59 -5.64 2.40 -8.57
C VAL A 59 -5.61 3.42 -9.72
N ALA A 60 -4.86 4.51 -9.60
CA ALA A 60 -4.63 5.45 -10.70
C ALA A 60 -3.97 4.79 -11.93
N HIS A 61 -3.22 3.71 -11.73
CA HIS A 61 -2.60 2.94 -12.82
C HIS A 61 -3.53 1.89 -13.42
N LEU A 62 -4.74 1.73 -12.89
CA LEU A 62 -5.66 0.68 -13.31
C LEU A 62 -6.49 1.13 -14.54
N PRO A 63 -6.43 0.41 -15.67
CA PRO A 63 -7.22 0.73 -16.85
C PRO A 63 -8.73 0.75 -16.53
N PRO A 64 -9.54 1.62 -17.16
CA PRO A 64 -10.99 1.66 -16.95
C PRO A 64 -11.71 0.30 -16.96
N PRO A 65 -11.47 -0.60 -17.93
CA PRO A 65 -12.16 -1.90 -17.96
C PRO A 65 -11.70 -2.86 -16.85
N ALA A 66 -10.51 -2.65 -16.26
CA ALA A 66 -9.97 -3.51 -15.20
C ALA A 66 -10.53 -3.16 -13.81
N ARG A 67 -11.03 -1.93 -13.61
CA ARG A 67 -11.57 -1.47 -12.32
C ARG A 67 -12.68 -2.36 -11.77
N ARG A 68 -13.62 -2.80 -12.62
CA ARG A 68 -14.71 -3.70 -12.20
C ARG A 68 -14.21 -5.07 -11.74
N TRP A 69 -13.21 -5.62 -12.43
CA TRP A 69 -12.62 -6.91 -12.10
C TRP A 69 -11.80 -6.84 -10.81
N TRP A 70 -11.14 -5.71 -10.58
CA TRP A 70 -10.44 -5.44 -9.33
C TRP A 70 -11.40 -5.37 -8.13
N LEU A 71 -12.52 -4.66 -8.26
CA LEU A 71 -13.56 -4.64 -7.22
C LEU A 71 -14.15 -6.03 -6.98
N ALA A 72 -14.40 -6.80 -8.05
CA ALA A 72 -14.86 -8.18 -7.93
C ALA A 72 -13.83 -9.06 -7.20
N ALA A 73 -12.54 -8.93 -7.50
CA ALA A 73 -11.48 -9.65 -6.81
C ALA A 73 -11.42 -9.29 -5.32
N GLN A 74 -11.56 -8.00 -4.96
CA GLN A 74 -11.63 -7.54 -3.57
C GLN A 74 -12.85 -8.14 -2.84
N ALA A 75 -14.03 -8.09 -3.45
CA ALA A 75 -15.26 -8.67 -2.89
C ALA A 75 -15.15 -10.19 -2.71
N LEU A 76 -14.63 -10.91 -3.72
CA LEU A 76 -14.41 -12.35 -3.64
C LEU A 76 -13.40 -12.72 -2.55
N THR A 77 -12.33 -11.93 -2.39
CA THR A 77 -11.34 -12.14 -1.32
C THR A 77 -11.98 -11.95 0.05
N ALA A 78 -12.75 -10.88 0.24
CA ALA A 78 -13.46 -10.62 1.49
C ALA A 78 -14.47 -11.75 1.81
N LEU A 79 -15.22 -12.21 0.81
CA LEU A 79 -16.13 -13.35 0.96
C LEU A 79 -15.37 -14.62 1.31
N ALA A 80 -14.29 -14.95 0.59
CA ALA A 80 -13.50 -16.14 0.84
C ALA A 80 -12.94 -16.14 2.27
N VAL A 81 -12.33 -15.04 2.71
CA VAL A 81 -11.82 -14.89 4.08
C VAL A 81 -12.95 -15.06 5.11
N ASN A 82 -14.10 -14.42 4.89
CA ASN A 82 -15.24 -14.53 5.79
C ASN A 82 -15.75 -15.97 5.89
N HIS A 83 -15.95 -16.64 4.75
CA HIS A 83 -16.52 -17.98 4.75
C HIS A 83 -15.52 -19.00 5.29
N LEU A 84 -14.26 -18.95 4.86
CA LEU A 84 -13.25 -19.93 5.25
C LEU A 84 -12.83 -19.81 6.72
N LEU A 85 -12.83 -18.60 7.31
CA LEU A 85 -12.39 -18.40 8.69
C LEU A 85 -13.55 -18.35 9.70
N PHE A 86 -14.66 -17.69 9.37
CA PHE A 86 -15.75 -17.45 10.32
C PHE A 86 -16.98 -18.34 10.11
N THR A 87 -17.16 -18.92 8.93
CA THR A 87 -18.38 -19.70 8.61
C THR A 87 -18.13 -21.21 8.53
N VAL A 88 -16.89 -21.64 8.26
CA VAL A 88 -16.49 -23.06 8.29
C VAL A 88 -16.04 -23.51 9.69
N SER A 89 -15.75 -22.57 10.58
CA SER A 89 -15.45 -22.79 12.00
C SER A 89 -16.72 -22.85 12.83
#